data_AF-A0A6G3ZYG6-F1
#
_entry.id   AF-A0A6G3ZYG6-F1
#
_cell.length_a   1.000
_cell.length_b   1.000
_cell.length_c   1.000
_cell.angle_alpha   90.00
_cell.angle_beta   90.00
_cell.angle_gamma   90.00
#
_symmetry.space_group_name_H-M   'P 1'
#
loop_
_entity.id
_entity.type
_entity.pdbx_description
1 polymer ?
#
loop_
_entity_poly.entity_id
_entity_poly.type
_entity_poly.pdbx_seq_one_letter_code
_entity_poly.pdbx_strand_id
1 'polypeptide(L)' 'MNNEELRKEIERLTEENVKLKQEIAKLRSVKRPAVSSMDTMSTKLKEALRE' A
#
# COMPACT_ATOMS: atom_id res chain seq x y z
N MET A 1 6.56 -12.21 -32.45
CA MET A 1 5.22 -11.93 -31.93
C MET A 1 4.37 -11.34 -33.04
N ASN A 2 3.22 -11.92 -33.32
CA ASN A 2 2.28 -11.40 -34.30
C ASN A 2 1.38 -10.31 -33.69
N ASN A 3 0.74 -9.49 -34.51
CA ASN A 3 -0.13 -8.39 -34.08
C ASN A 3 -1.23 -8.82 -33.09
N GLU A 4 -1.74 -10.04 -33.23
CA GLU A 4 -2.76 -10.57 -32.31
C GLU A 4 -2.21 -10.90 -30.92
N GLU A 5 -0.97 -11.41 -30.85
CA GLU A 5 -0.29 -11.68 -29.58
C GLU A 5 0.03 -10.38 -28.85
N LEU A 6 0.43 -9.34 -29.60
CA LEU A 6 0.66 -8.00 -29.05
C LEU A 6 -0.64 -7.39 -28.49
N ARG A 7 -1.77 -7.57 -29.17
CA ARG A 7 -3.08 -7.09 -28.67
C ARG A 7 -3.47 -7.78 -27.37
N LYS A 8 -3.32 -9.11 -27.29
CA LYS A 8 -3.59 -9.88 -26.06
C LYS A 8 -2.69 -9.45 -24.91
N GLU A 9 -1.41 -9.18 -25.19
CA GLU A 9 -0.48 -8.72 -24.15
C GLU A 9 -0.79 -7.30 -23.68
N ILE A 10 -1.20 -6.40 -24.59
CA ILE A 10 -1.67 -5.05 -24.23
C ILE A 10 -2.91 -5.13 -23.33
N GLU A 11 -3.87 -5.99 -23.65
CA GLU A 11 -5.08 -6.19 -22.85
C GLU A 11 -4.73 -6.72 -21.45
N ARG A 12 -3.90 -7.77 -21.38
CA ARG A 12 -3.40 -8.35 -20.12
C ARG A 12 -2.70 -7.30 -19.25
N LEU A 13 -1.78 -6.54 -19.82
CA LEU A 13 -1.04 -5.50 -19.12
C LEU A 13 -1.96 -4.35 -18.66
N THR A 14 -2.98 -4.03 -19.44
CA THR A 14 -3.97 -3.00 -19.07
C THR A 14 -4.78 -3.42 -17.85
N GLU A 15 -5.26 -4.66 -17.81
CA GLU A 15 -5.97 -5.21 -16.65
C GLU A 15 -5.09 -5.27 -15.41
N GLU A 16 -3.84 -5.70 -15.57
CA GLU A 16 -2.86 -5.75 -14.48
C GLU A 16 -2.57 -4.35 -13.93
N ASN A 17 -2.44 -3.35 -14.80
CA ASN A 17 -2.25 -1.95 -14.40
C ASN A 17 -3.43 -1.41 -13.57
N VAL A 18 -4.66 -1.76 -13.95
CA VAL A 18 -5.87 -1.38 -13.19
C VAL A 18 -5.86 -2.01 -11.80
N LYS A 19 -5.57 -3.31 -11.69
CA LYS A 19 -5.47 -4.02 -10.40
C LYS A 19 -4.40 -3.41 -9.50
N LEU A 20 -3.21 -3.13 -10.05
CA LEU A 20 -2.12 -2.51 -9.30
C LEU A 20 -2.47 -1.11 -8.81
N LYS A 21 -3.14 -0.28 -9.62
CA LYS A 21 -3.60 1.05 -9.20
C LYS A 21 -4.61 0.97 -8.06
N GLN A 22 -5.54 0.02 -8.11
CA GLN A 22 -6.49 -0.21 -7.01
C GLN A 22 -5.77 -0.64 -5.73
N GLU A 23 -4.77 -1.51 -5.82
CA GLU A 23 -4.02 -1.97 -4.66
C GLU A 23 -3.17 -0.85 -4.04
N ILE A 24 -2.52 -0.02 -4.88
CA ILE A 24 -1.83 1.19 -4.43
C ILE A 24 -2.80 2.13 -3.71
N ALA A 25 -4.01 2.32 -4.25
CA ALA A 25 -5.03 3.15 -3.60
C ALA A 25 -5.44 2.59 -2.23
N LYS A 26 -5.64 1.27 -2.12
CA LYS A 26 -5.91 0.60 -0.85
C LYS A 26 -4.77 0.81 0.14
N LEU A 27 -3.52 0.51 -0.25
CA LEU A 27 -2.34 0.66 0.61
C LEU A 27 -2.11 2.12 1.05
N ARG A 28 -2.43 3.09 0.19
CA ARG A 28 -2.41 4.52 0.56
C ARG A 28 -3.57 4.91 1.47
N SER A 29 -4.74 4.29 1.30
CA SER A 29 -5.94 4.54 2.11
C SER A 29 -5.90 3.87 3.48
N VAL A 30 -5.13 2.77 3.61
CA VAL A 30 -4.68 2.25 4.90
C VAL A 30 -3.83 3.36 5.49
N LYS A 31 -4.48 4.22 6.29
CA LYS A 31 -3.83 5.29 7.04
C LYS A 31 -2.55 4.71 7.60
N ARG A 32 -1.39 5.32 7.28
CA ARG A 32 -0.20 5.20 8.13
C ARG A 32 -0.74 5.29 9.56
N PRO A 33 -0.55 4.28 10.44
CA PRO A 33 -0.86 4.47 11.84
C PRO A 33 -0.22 5.81 12.18
N ALA A 34 -1.07 6.75 12.60
CA ALA A 34 -0.65 8.12 12.75
C ALA A 34 0.66 8.09 13.53
N VAL A 35 1.68 8.82 13.08
CA VAL A 35 3.01 8.77 13.73
C VAL A 35 2.83 9.02 15.24
N SER A 36 1.81 9.81 15.60
CA SER A 36 1.27 10.01 16.95
C SER A 36 0.89 8.76 17.74
N SER A 37 0.43 7.66 17.12
CA SER A 37 0.09 6.40 17.79
C SER A 37 1.33 5.65 18.27
N MET A 38 2.41 5.71 17.50
CA MET A 38 3.69 5.10 17.89
C MET A 38 4.42 6.00 18.90
N ASP A 39 4.34 7.33 18.72
CA ASP A 39 4.88 8.30 19.68
C ASP A 39 4.16 8.22 21.04
N THR A 40 2.83 8.08 21.05
CA THR A 40 2.06 7.91 22.30
C THR A 40 2.37 6.58 22.99
N MET A 41 2.57 5.50 22.24
CA MET A 41 3.01 4.22 22.82
C MET A 41 4.44 4.30 23.37
N SER A 42 5.35 4.97 22.66
CA SER A 42 6.73 5.21 23.13
C SER A 42 6.74 6.02 24.43
N THR A 43 5.89 7.05 24.51
CA THR A 43 5.78 7.90 25.71
C THR A 43 5.24 7.10 26.90
N LYS A 44 4.14 6.35 26.72
CA LYS A 44 3.57 5.49 27.77
C LYS A 44 4.54 4.41 28.26
N LEU A 45 5.34 3.84 27.35
CA LEU A 45 6.35 2.84 27.71
C LEU A 45 7.47 3.46 28.56
N LYS A 46 7.93 4.66 28.21
CA LYS A 46 8.96 5.38 29.00
C LYS A 46 8.47 5.74 30.40
N GLU A 47 7.19 6.10 30.54
CA GLU A 47 6.57 6.39 31.84
C GLU A 47 6.48 5.13 32.71
N ALA A 48 5.99 4.01 32.14
CA ALA A 48 5.88 2.74 32.87
C ALA A 48 7.22 2.12 33.31
N LEU A 49 8.34 2.53 32.69
CA LEU A 49 9.69 2.09 33.06
C LEU A 49 10.38 3.03 34.06
N ARG A 50 9.76 4.18 34.41
CA ARG A 50 10.28 5.13 35.40
C ARG A 50 9.66 4.94 36.79
N GLU A 51 8.49 4.33 36.88
CA GLU A 51 7.87 3.85 38.12
C GLU A 51 8.45 2.48 38.53
#